data_AF-A0A645AT81-F1
#
_entry.id   AF-A0A645AT81-F1
#
_cell.length_a   1.000
_cell.length_b   1.000
_cell.length_c   1.000
_cell.angle_alpha   90.00
_cell.angle_beta   90.00
_cell.angle_gamma   90.00
#
_symmetry.space_group_name_H-M   'P 1'
#
loop_
_entity.id
_entity.type
_entity.pdbx_description
1 polymer ?
#
loop_
_entity_poly.entity_id
_entity_poly.type
_entity_poly.pdbx_seq_one_letter_code
_entity_poly.pdbx_strand_id
1 'polypeptide(L)' 'MLADAAYQKAGKTPVSWNFTTMPSDEWKNGVGQALLQYAQGTGSWDKVRTAFVDNWATEYKLAHAGS' A
#
# COMPACT_ATOMS: atom_id res chain seq x y z
N MET A 1 -5.40 -0.26 16.25
CA MET A 1 -5.60 0.19 17.64
C MET A 1 -4.38 0.00 18.54
N LEU A 2 -3.79 -1.20 18.72
CA LEU A 2 -2.58 -1.35 19.55
C LEU A 2 -1.30 -0.77 18.89
N ALA A 3 -1.17 -0.86 17.57
CA ALA A 3 0.00 -0.36 16.84
C ALA A 3 0.05 1.18 16.77
N ASP A 4 -1.10 1.83 16.56
CA ASP A 4 -1.18 3.29 16.38
C ASP A 4 -0.72 4.05 17.63
N ALA A 5 -1.12 3.59 18.81
CA ALA A 5 -0.72 4.18 20.08
C ALA A 5 0.80 4.05 20.34
N ALA A 6 1.40 2.92 19.94
CA ALA A 6 2.83 2.70 20.05
C ALA A 6 3.63 3.65 19.12
N TYR A 7 3.16 3.86 17.89
CA TYR A 7 3.80 4.78 16.94
C TYR A 7 3.67 6.25 17.36
N GLN A 8 2.52 6.66 17.93
CA GLN A 8 2.39 8.00 18.49
C GLN A 8 3.32 8.24 19.67
N LYS A 9 3.43 7.26 20.59
CA LYS A 9 4.37 7.36 21.73
C LYS A 9 5.83 7.40 21.27
N ALA A 10 6.15 6.77 20.14
CA ALA A 10 7.46 6.84 19.49
C ALA A 10 7.68 8.15 18.69
N GLY A 11 6.78 9.13 18.79
CA GLY A 11 6.89 10.43 18.13
C GLY A 11 6.69 10.39 16.62
N LYS A 12 6.07 9.34 16.07
CA LYS A 12 5.78 9.25 14.64
C LYS A 12 4.54 10.07 14.31
N THR A 13 4.64 10.94 13.31
CA THR A 13 3.50 11.68 12.78
C THR A 13 2.62 10.72 11.96
N PRO A 14 1.34 10.54 12.31
CA PRO A 14 0.43 9.74 11.50
C PRO A 14 0.21 10.45 10.16
N VAL A 15 0.51 9.74 9.07
CA VAL A 15 0.19 10.21 7.72
C VAL A 15 -1.25 9.80 7.42
N SER A 16 -2.12 10.78 7.21
CA SER A 16 -3.51 10.51 6.85
C SER A 16 -3.55 9.87 5.47
N TRP A 17 -4.05 8.64 5.40
CA TRP A 17 -4.06 7.83 4.18
C TRP A 17 -5.28 8.19 3.31
N ASN A 18 -5.31 9.44 2.84
CA ASN A 18 -6.39 10.02 2.07
C ASN A 18 -6.05 10.01 0.58
N PHE A 19 -6.60 9.05 -0.17
CA PHE A 19 -6.50 9.02 -1.63
C PHE A 19 -7.80 9.56 -2.23
N THR A 20 -7.75 10.70 -2.94
CA THR A 20 -8.90 11.26 -3.66
C THR A 20 -9.31 10.41 -4.86
N THR A 21 -8.36 9.62 -5.38
CA THR A 21 -8.55 8.60 -6.39
C THR A 21 -7.70 7.41 -5.99
N MET A 22 -8.37 6.34 -5.61
CA MET A 22 -7.77 5.06 -5.29
C MET A 22 -7.92 4.18 -6.54
N PRO A 23 -6.93 3.34 -6.89
CA PRO A 23 -7.09 2.39 -7.98
C PRO A 23 -8.11 1.31 -7.59
N SER A 24 -8.28 0.29 -8.43
CA SER A 24 -9.21 -0.82 -8.19
C SER A 24 -9.02 -1.51 -6.83
N ASP A 25 -10.05 -2.26 -6.40
CA ASP A 25 -9.93 -3.11 -5.21
C ASP A 25 -8.83 -4.18 -5.36
N GLU A 26 -8.53 -4.60 -6.59
CA GLU A 26 -7.45 -5.52 -6.92
C GLU A 26 -6.07 -4.93 -6.55
N TRP A 27 -5.85 -3.65 -6.83
CA TRP A 27 -4.63 -2.94 -6.44
C TRP A 27 -4.45 -2.93 -4.92
N LYS A 28 -5.54 -2.61 -4.19
CA LYS A 28 -5.53 -2.57 -2.72
C LYS A 28 -5.20 -3.93 -2.13
N ASN A 29 -5.80 -4.99 -2.66
CA ASN A 29 -5.56 -6.36 -2.24
C ASN A 29 -4.08 -6.75 -2.45
N GLY A 30 -3.50 -6.37 -3.60
CA GLY A 30 -2.09 -6.62 -3.90
C GLY A 30 -1.13 -5.96 -2.91
N VAL A 31 -1.32 -4.66 -2.62
CA VAL A 31 -0.49 -3.95 -1.63
C VAL A 31 -0.72 -4.48 -0.21
N GLY A 32 -1.96 -4.80 0.15
CA GLY A 32 -2.31 -5.37 1.44
C GLY A 32 -1.65 -6.72 1.71
N GLN A 33 -1.61 -7.61 0.72
CA GLN A 33 -0.91 -8.90 0.82
C GLN A 33 0.60 -8.73 0.99
N ALA A 34 1.22 -7.81 0.24
CA ALA A 34 2.65 -7.52 0.38
C ALA A 34 2.99 -6.97 1.78
N LEU A 35 2.15 -6.06 2.31
CA LEU A 35 2.29 -5.54 3.67
C LEU A 35 2.13 -6.63 4.73
N LEU A 36 1.18 -7.55 4.55
CA LEU A 36 0.99 -8.68 5.46
C LEU A 36 2.24 -9.58 5.49
N GLN A 37 2.77 -9.95 4.33
CA GLN A 37 3.99 -10.77 4.23
C GLN A 37 5.20 -10.07 4.86
N TYR A 38 5.35 -8.76 4.63
CA TYR A 38 6.40 -7.97 5.27
C TYR A 38 6.26 -7.95 6.80
N ALA A 39 5.06 -7.72 7.33
CA ALA A 39 4.79 -7.73 8.76
C ALA A 39 5.02 -9.12 9.41
N GLN A 40 4.78 -10.19 8.66
CA GLN A 40 5.06 -11.57 9.07
C GLN A 40 6.54 -11.96 8.97
N GLY A 41 7.40 -11.10 8.41
CA GLY A 41 8.82 -11.40 8.17
C GLY A 41 9.08 -12.38 7.02
N THR A 42 8.05 -12.74 6.26
CA THR A 42 8.15 -13.64 5.09
C THR A 42 8.31 -12.87 3.77
N GLY A 43 8.19 -11.54 3.82
CA GLY A 43 8.40 -10.61 2.71
C GLY A 43 9.41 -9.52 3.05
N SER A 44 9.90 -8.82 2.02
CA SER A 44 10.79 -7.67 2.16
C SER A 44 10.05 -6.36 1.91
N TRP A 45 10.57 -5.27 2.48
CA TRP A 45 10.05 -3.93 2.21
C TRP A 45 10.12 -3.57 0.73
N ASP A 46 11.15 -4.04 0.01
CA ASP A 46 11.24 -3.84 -1.44
C ASP A 46 10.04 -4.45 -2.18
N LYS A 47 9.53 -5.62 -1.76
CA LYS A 47 8.31 -6.21 -2.37
C LYS A 47 7.08 -5.32 -2.16
N VAL A 48 6.96 -4.68 -0.99
CA VAL A 48 5.88 -3.71 -0.72
C VAL A 48 6.00 -2.53 -1.67
N ARG A 49 7.21 -1.98 -1.81
CA ARG A 49 7.48 -0.85 -2.71
C ARG A 49 7.17 -1.19 -4.16
N THR A 50 7.61 -2.36 -4.63
CA THR A 50 7.31 -2.88 -5.97
C THR A 50 5.81 -3.06 -6.19
N ALA A 51 5.11 -3.74 -5.27
CA ALA A 51 3.66 -3.93 -5.39
C ALA A 51 2.89 -2.61 -5.44
N PHE A 52 3.35 -1.59 -4.72
CA PHE A 52 2.75 -0.26 -4.75
C PHE A 52 2.93 0.43 -6.11
N VAL A 53 4.16 0.47 -6.64
CA VAL A 53 4.51 1.22 -7.86
C VAL A 53 4.03 0.49 -9.13
N ASP A 54 4.30 -0.82 -9.24
CA ASP A 54 4.05 -1.56 -10.47
C ASP A 54 2.56 -1.81 -10.68
N ASN A 55 1.81 -2.08 -9.60
CA ASN A 55 0.37 -2.22 -9.73
C ASN A 55 -0.27 -0.86 -10.02
N TRP A 56 0.27 0.26 -9.54
CA TRP A 56 -0.24 1.59 -9.89
C TRP A 56 -0.06 1.87 -11.37
N ALA A 57 1.09 1.52 -11.95
CA ALA A 57 1.32 1.64 -13.38
C ALA A 57 0.37 0.74 -14.20
N THR A 58 0.03 -0.44 -13.68
CA THR A 58 -0.94 -1.36 -14.31
C THR A 58 -2.35 -0.77 -14.31
N GLU A 59 -2.81 -0.24 -13.18
CA GLU A 59 -4.11 0.44 -13.04
C GLU A 59 -4.22 1.66 -13.95
N TYR A 60 -3.15 2.46 -14.01
CA TYR A 60 -3.08 3.60 -14.92
C TYR A 60 -3.26 3.18 -16.38
N LYS A 61 -2.58 2.11 -16.81
CA LYS A 61 -2.76 1.55 -18.16
C LYS A 61 -4.19 1.07 -18.39
N LEU A 62 -4.78 0.33 -17.45
CA LEU A 62 -6.17 -0.16 -17.57
C LEU A 62 -7.18 0.99 -17.69
N ALA A 63 -7.02 2.05 -16.90
CA ALA A 63 -7.89 3.22 -16.94
C ALA A 63 -7.74 4.06 -18.22
N HIS A 64 -6.62 3.94 -18.94
CA HIS A 64 -6.32 4.72 -20.15
C HIS A 64 -6.20 3.85 -21.42
N ALA A 65 -6.44 2.55 -21.35
CA ALA A 65 -6.40 1.62 -22.49
C ALA A 65 -7.60 1.79 -23.45
N GLY A 66 -8.52 2.72 -23.16
CA GLY A 66 -9.71 3.01 -23.96
C GLY A 66 -9.66 4.30 -24.79
N SER A 67 -8.47 4.80 -25.14
CA SER A 67 -8.29 5.92 -26.09
C SER A 67 -7.99 5.44 -27.50
#